data_AF-A0A550CJM2-F1
#
_entry.id   AF-A0A550CJM2-F1
#
_cell.length_a   1.000
_cell.length_b   1.000
_cell.length_c   1.000
_cell.angle_alpha   90.00
_cell.angle_beta   90.00
_cell.angle_gamma   90.00
#
_symmetry.space_group_name_H-M   'P 1'
#
loop_
_entity.id
_entity.type
_entity.pdbx_description
1 polymer ?
#
loop_
_entity_poly.entity_id
_entity_poly.type
_entity_poly.pdbx_seq_one_letter_code
_entity_poly.pdbx_strand_id
1 'polypeptide(L)'
;MIRRPVSPLALRGSLGDPEEGVRQSLARLYIKLAGQGLDEQFDILHETALAELYYVQSAGRFMRDCTKGKILVTEGLASAVMLRREQANAKLSTIVYRMDVLEHDILERDGVLEGHLAANISVPSFAQTLFEQRLAALSEQLNDERTTRKHRKLHFESDTDNHQVEPDMSPAT
;
A
#
# COMPACT_ATOMS: atom_id res chain seq x y z
N MET A 1 -0.69 23.28 10.21
CA MET A 1 -0.86 21.81 10.19
C MET A 1 0.38 21.17 10.85
N ILE A 2 0.27 20.75 12.11
CA ILE A 2 1.42 20.25 12.90
C ILE A 2 1.67 18.79 12.52
N ARG A 3 2.78 18.50 11.85
CA ARG A 3 3.22 17.12 11.57
C ARG A 3 3.71 16.50 12.88
N ARG A 4 2.96 15.56 13.44
CA ARG A 4 3.42 14.81 14.62
C ARG A 4 4.63 13.97 14.23
N PRO A 5 5.74 14.01 14.99
CA PRO A 5 6.86 13.11 14.77
C PRO A 5 6.40 11.67 15.03
N VAL A 6 6.67 10.78 14.08
CA VAL A 6 6.50 9.33 14.29
C VAL A 6 7.50 8.95 15.37
N SER A 7 7.02 8.48 16.53
CA SER A 7 7.92 8.18 17.64
C SER A 7 8.81 6.98 17.27
N PRO A 8 10.13 7.04 17.56
CA PRO A 8 11.04 5.90 17.35
C PRO A 8 10.63 4.64 18.13
N LEU A 9 9.80 4.80 19.17
CA LEU A 9 9.24 3.70 19.97
C LEU A 9 8.22 2.85 19.20
N ALA A 10 7.50 3.41 18.23
CA ALA A 10 6.64 2.63 17.34
C ALA A 10 7.44 1.72 16.38
N LEU A 11 8.72 2.03 16.17
CA LEU A 11 9.65 1.21 15.38
C LEU A 11 10.34 0.16 16.28
N ARG A 12 10.63 0.49 17.54
CA ARG A 12 11.49 -0.33 18.43
C ARG A 12 10.93 -1.72 18.77
N GLY A 13 9.61 -1.91 18.78
CA GLY A 13 8.99 -3.22 19.07
C GLY A 13 9.06 -4.23 17.91
N SER A 14 9.39 -3.79 16.69
CA SER A 14 9.39 -4.61 15.46
C SER A 14 10.79 -4.82 14.86
N LEU A 15 11.84 -4.35 15.54
CA LEU A 15 13.24 -4.38 15.06
C LEU A 15 14.04 -5.59 15.57
N GLY A 16 13.46 -6.45 16.42
CA GLY A 16 14.19 -7.58 17.01
C GLY A 16 14.34 -8.78 16.07
N ASP A 17 13.30 -9.06 15.29
CA ASP A 17 13.28 -10.10 14.25
C ASP A 17 12.31 -9.69 13.14
N PRO A 18 12.80 -9.42 11.92
CA PRO A 18 11.95 -9.00 10.82
C PRO A 18 10.99 -10.08 10.33
N GLU A 19 11.35 -11.37 10.45
CA GLU A 19 10.50 -12.48 10.05
C GLU A 19 9.32 -12.63 11.00
N GLU A 20 9.57 -12.50 12.30
CA GLU A 20 8.53 -12.51 13.33
C GLU A 20 7.53 -11.36 13.14
N GLY A 21 8.01 -10.17 12.76
CA GLY A 21 7.15 -9.03 12.44
C GLY A 21 6.22 -9.27 11.24
N VAL A 22 6.75 -9.92 10.19
CA VAL A 22 5.96 -10.35 9.03
C VAL A 22 4.92 -11.40 9.46
N ARG A 23 5.36 -12.43 10.19
CA ARG A 23 4.51 -13.54 10.65
C ARG A 23 3.34 -13.04 11.51
N GLN A 24 3.59 -12.16 12.48
CA GLN A 24 2.54 -11.59 13.33
C GLN A 24 1.57 -10.71 12.54
N SER A 25 2.08 -9.90 11.61
CA SER A 25 1.25 -9.06 10.75
C SER A 25 0.33 -9.91 9.86
N LEU A 26 0.85 -10.99 9.27
CA LEU A 26 0.07 -11.93 8.47
C LEU A 26 -0.93 -12.71 9.33
N ALA A 27 -0.56 -13.13 10.54
CA ALA A 27 -1.48 -13.80 11.46
C ALA A 27 -2.70 -12.91 11.80
N ARG A 28 -2.47 -11.62 12.07
CA ARG A 28 -3.57 -10.65 12.29
C ARG A 28 -4.45 -10.48 11.06
N LEU A 29 -3.84 -10.46 9.87
CA LEU A 29 -4.58 -10.41 8.61
C LEU A 29 -5.45 -11.66 8.46
N TYR A 30 -4.91 -12.86 8.65
CA TYR A 30 -5.67 -14.09 8.56
C TYR A 30 -6.81 -14.18 9.57
N ILE A 31 -6.61 -13.68 10.80
CA ILE A 31 -7.69 -13.56 11.80
C ILE A 31 -8.79 -12.64 11.27
N LYS A 32 -8.44 -11.51 10.64
CA LYS A 32 -9.42 -10.59 10.04
C LYS A 32 -10.21 -11.25 8.91
N LEU A 33 -9.57 -12.14 8.13
CA LEU A 33 -10.20 -12.85 7.02
C LEU A 33 -11.14 -13.99 7.47
N ALA A 34 -10.85 -14.65 8.60
CA ALA A 34 -11.53 -15.88 9.04
C ALA A 34 -13.04 -15.74 9.29
N GLY A 35 -13.60 -14.52 9.34
CA GLY A 35 -15.02 -14.26 9.55
C GLY A 35 -15.71 -13.55 8.39
N GLN A 36 -15.12 -13.55 7.19
CA GLN A 36 -15.59 -12.75 6.05
C GLN A 36 -15.95 -13.67 4.87
N GLY A 37 -16.90 -13.24 4.02
CA GLY A 37 -17.22 -13.92 2.77
C GLY A 37 -16.04 -13.90 1.79
N LEU A 38 -16.03 -14.76 0.76
CA LEU A 38 -14.92 -14.82 -0.21
C LEU A 38 -14.65 -13.47 -0.88
N ASP A 39 -15.71 -12.78 -1.30
CA ASP A 39 -15.62 -11.47 -1.95
C ASP A 39 -15.03 -10.41 -0.99
N GLU A 40 -15.49 -10.40 0.26
CA GLU A 40 -14.96 -9.52 1.32
C GLU A 40 -13.50 -9.85 1.68
N GLN A 41 -13.12 -11.13 1.67
CA GLN A 41 -11.73 -11.55 1.90
C GLN A 41 -10.82 -11.03 0.80
N PHE A 42 -11.28 -11.10 -0.46
CA PHE A 42 -10.55 -10.59 -1.61
C PHE A 42 -10.37 -9.06 -1.50
N ASP A 43 -11.43 -8.33 -1.19
CA ASP A 43 -11.36 -6.86 -0.98
C ASP A 43 -10.38 -6.49 0.14
N ILE A 44 -10.41 -7.18 1.29
CA ILE A 44 -9.50 -6.93 2.41
C ILE A 44 -8.04 -7.18 2.00
N LEU A 45 -7.78 -8.27 1.28
CA LEU A 45 -6.43 -8.58 0.80
C LEU A 45 -5.96 -7.56 -0.22
N HIS A 46 -6.83 -7.15 -1.14
CA HIS A 46 -6.56 -6.15 -2.16
C HIS A 46 -6.20 -4.80 -1.54
N GLU A 47 -7.01 -4.30 -0.60
CA GLU A 47 -6.72 -3.07 0.15
C GLU A 47 -5.40 -3.17 0.92
N THR A 48 -5.14 -4.32 1.56
CA THR A 48 -3.90 -4.54 2.32
C THR A 48 -2.68 -4.54 1.38
N ALA A 49 -2.80 -5.15 0.21
CA ALA A 49 -1.76 -5.14 -0.81
C ALA A 49 -1.46 -3.71 -1.29
N LEU A 50 -2.48 -2.91 -1.60
CA LEU A 50 -2.29 -1.50 -1.97
C LEU A 50 -1.60 -0.69 -0.88
N ALA A 51 -1.96 -0.91 0.39
CA ALA A 51 -1.35 -0.22 1.51
C ALA A 51 0.14 -0.55 1.68
N GLU A 52 0.53 -1.83 1.60
CA GLU A 52 1.93 -2.25 1.67
C GLU A 52 2.72 -1.78 0.43
N LEU A 53 2.13 -1.82 -0.76
CA LEU A 53 2.76 -1.33 -1.99
C LEU A 53 3.02 0.17 -1.93
N TYR A 54 2.04 0.94 -1.45
CA TYR A 54 2.20 2.36 -1.21
C TYR A 54 3.36 2.64 -0.25
N TYR A 55 3.47 1.87 0.83
CA TYR A 55 4.57 1.99 1.76
C TYR A 55 5.92 1.69 1.09
N VAL A 56 6.03 0.59 0.34
CA VAL A 56 7.26 0.19 -0.38
C VAL A 56 7.74 1.30 -1.33
N GLN A 57 6.82 1.85 -2.13
CA GLN A 57 7.16 2.92 -3.08
C GLN A 57 7.57 4.22 -2.36
N SER A 58 6.87 4.57 -1.27
CA SER A 58 7.14 5.78 -0.49
C SER A 58 8.48 5.67 0.24
N ALA A 59 8.76 4.52 0.85
CA ALA A 59 10.04 4.21 1.47
C ALA A 59 11.18 4.23 0.45
N GLY A 60 10.98 3.64 -0.75
CA GLY A 60 11.95 3.71 -1.84
C GLY A 60 12.25 5.13 -2.30
N ARG A 61 11.23 6.00 -2.39
CA ARG A 61 11.42 7.43 -2.67
C ARG A 61 12.20 8.13 -1.55
N PHE A 62 11.79 7.92 -0.31
CA PHE A 62 12.46 8.49 0.86
C PHE A 62 13.95 8.11 0.90
N MET A 63 14.29 6.84 0.69
CA MET A 63 15.69 6.39 0.65
C MET A 63 16.48 7.06 -0.49
N ARG A 64 15.87 7.23 -1.68
CA ARG A 64 16.50 7.97 -2.80
C ARG A 64 16.72 9.45 -2.48
N ASP A 65 15.83 10.07 -1.74
CA ASP A 65 15.98 11.48 -1.34
C ASP A 65 17.05 11.62 -0.25
N CYS A 66 17.22 10.63 0.62
CA CYS A 66 18.32 10.56 1.59
C CYS A 66 19.68 10.41 0.88
N THR A 67 19.81 9.49 -0.08
CA THR A 67 21.08 9.28 -0.82
C THR A 67 21.46 10.48 -1.68
N LYS A 68 20.49 11.26 -2.16
CA LYS A 68 20.71 12.51 -2.88
C LYS A 68 20.99 13.72 -1.98
N GLY A 69 21.04 13.53 -0.65
CA GLY A 69 21.26 14.62 0.31
C GLY A 69 20.10 15.62 0.41
N LYS A 70 18.93 15.31 -0.16
CA LYS A 70 17.74 16.18 -0.07
C LYS A 70 17.08 16.14 1.30
N ILE A 71 17.27 15.03 2.02
CA ILE A 71 16.72 14.81 3.36
C ILE A 71 17.86 14.28 4.22
N LEU A 72 18.13 14.94 5.35
CA LEU A 72 19.06 14.48 6.36
C LEU A 72 18.30 13.69 7.43
N VAL A 73 18.73 12.47 7.69
CA VAL A 73 18.11 11.58 8.66
C VAL A 73 19.17 10.85 9.48
N THR A 74 18.79 10.39 10.66
CA THR A 74 19.65 9.54 11.47
C THR A 74 19.79 8.17 10.83
N GLU A 75 20.95 7.54 11.02
CA GLU A 75 21.22 6.18 10.54
C GLU A 75 20.15 5.19 11.05
N GLY A 76 19.76 5.31 12.33
CA GLY A 76 18.70 4.48 12.92
C GLY A 76 17.34 4.62 12.23
N LEU A 77 16.98 5.82 11.76
CA LEU A 77 15.72 6.02 11.02
C LEU A 77 15.80 5.42 9.60
N ALA A 78 16.93 5.61 8.92
CA ALA A 78 17.16 5.03 7.60
C ALA A 78 17.09 3.49 7.64
N SER A 79 17.77 2.86 8.61
CA SER A 79 17.75 1.42 8.82
C SER A 79 16.36 0.90 9.17
N ALA A 80 15.59 1.61 10.01
CA ALA A 80 14.24 1.21 10.35
C ALA A 80 13.27 1.29 9.15
N VAL A 81 13.41 2.32 8.30
CA VAL A 81 12.60 2.45 7.07
C VAL A 81 12.97 1.36 6.07
N MET A 82 14.24 1.02 5.93
CA MET A 82 14.68 -0.10 5.09
C MET A 82 14.10 -1.43 5.59
N LEU A 83 14.23 -1.73 6.88
CA LEU A 83 13.72 -2.98 7.44
C LEU A 83 12.20 -3.10 7.24
N ARG A 84 11.45 -2.05 7.54
CA ARG A 84 9.99 -2.08 7.37
C ARG A 84 9.59 -2.17 5.90
N ARG A 85 10.40 -1.64 4.97
CA ARG A 85 10.21 -1.80 3.51
C ARG A 85 10.43 -3.24 3.09
N GLU A 86 11.46 -3.91 3.60
CA GLU A 86 11.69 -5.33 3.35
C GLU A 86 10.54 -6.20 3.88
N GLN A 87 10.09 -5.93 5.11
CA GLN A 87 8.91 -6.58 5.68
C GLN A 87 7.64 -6.33 4.87
N ALA A 88 7.44 -5.11 4.35
CA ALA A 88 6.31 -4.79 3.48
C ALA A 88 6.36 -5.61 2.19
N ASN A 89 7.56 -5.73 1.60
CA ASN A 89 7.76 -6.48 0.37
C ASN A 89 7.52 -7.99 0.57
N ALA A 90 8.01 -8.56 1.68
CA ALA A 90 7.75 -9.95 2.05
C ALA A 90 6.24 -10.23 2.24
N LYS A 91 5.53 -9.29 2.89
CA LYS A 91 4.07 -9.39 3.05
C LYS A 91 3.32 -9.33 1.73
N LEU A 92 3.74 -8.46 0.80
CA LEU A 92 3.12 -8.34 -0.51
C LEU A 92 3.14 -9.69 -1.26
N SER A 93 4.26 -10.40 -1.25
CA SER A 93 4.35 -11.73 -1.86
C SER A 93 3.30 -12.70 -1.31
N THR A 94 3.15 -12.75 0.02
CA THR A 94 2.15 -13.64 0.65
C THR A 94 0.72 -13.21 0.36
N ILE A 95 0.44 -11.90 0.40
CA ILE A 95 -0.91 -11.36 0.17
C ILE A 95 -1.34 -11.62 -1.26
N VAL A 96 -0.49 -11.32 -2.25
CA VAL A 96 -0.81 -11.54 -3.68
C VAL A 96 -1.04 -13.02 -3.96
N TYR A 97 -0.20 -13.91 -3.43
CA TYR A 97 -0.43 -15.35 -3.56
C TYR A 97 -1.80 -15.77 -3.01
N ARG A 98 -2.22 -15.22 -1.86
CA ARG A 98 -3.54 -15.53 -1.29
C ARG A 98 -4.69 -14.95 -2.12
N MET A 99 -4.50 -13.78 -2.72
CA MET A 99 -5.49 -13.20 -3.65
C MET A 99 -5.69 -14.09 -4.87
N ASP A 100 -4.61 -14.62 -5.45
CA ASP A 100 -4.70 -15.51 -6.62
C ASP A 100 -5.44 -16.82 -6.28
N VAL A 101 -5.19 -17.39 -5.10
CA VAL A 101 -5.93 -18.56 -4.61
C VAL A 101 -7.42 -18.24 -4.45
N LEU A 102 -7.76 -17.10 -3.85
CA LEU A 102 -9.17 -16.73 -3.65
C LEU A 102 -9.89 -16.38 -4.94
N GLU A 103 -9.22 -15.73 -5.89
CA GLU A 103 -9.79 -15.46 -7.21
C GLU A 103 -10.13 -16.77 -7.93
N HIS A 104 -9.25 -17.77 -7.84
CA HIS A 104 -9.54 -19.11 -8.35
C HIS A 104 -10.77 -19.72 -7.67
N ASP A 105 -10.84 -19.69 -6.33
CA ASP A 105 -11.98 -20.21 -5.57
C ASP A 105 -13.31 -19.51 -5.94
N ILE A 106 -13.28 -18.19 -6.20
CA ILE A 106 -14.44 -17.40 -6.62
C ILE A 106 -14.87 -17.79 -8.04
N LEU A 107 -13.92 -17.90 -8.98
CA LEU A 107 -14.21 -18.26 -10.37
C LEU A 107 -14.72 -19.71 -10.50
N GLU A 108 -14.25 -20.64 -9.66
CA GLU A 108 -14.79 -22.00 -9.56
C GLU A 108 -16.22 -21.99 -9.01
N ARG A 109 -16.48 -21.24 -7.92
CA ARG A 109 -17.82 -21.10 -7.32
C ARG A 109 -18.85 -20.56 -8.32
N ASP A 110 -18.45 -19.56 -9.09
CA ASP A 110 -19.34 -18.87 -10.02
C ASP A 110 -19.54 -19.64 -11.34
N GLY A 111 -18.95 -20.83 -11.48
CA GLY A 111 -19.11 -21.71 -12.64
C GLY A 111 -18.45 -21.20 -13.92
N VAL A 112 -17.52 -20.25 -13.80
CA VAL A 112 -16.83 -19.61 -14.93
C VAL A 112 -15.64 -20.43 -15.40
N LEU A 113 -15.11 -21.32 -14.56
CA LEU A 113 -14.00 -22.22 -14.86
C LEU A 113 -14.39 -23.44 -15.69
N GLU A 114 -15.15 -23.25 -16.79
CA GLU A 114 -15.19 -24.25 -17.86
C GLU A 114 -13.91 -24.12 -18.72
N GLY A 115 -12.89 -24.88 -18.31
CA GLY A 115 -11.97 -25.49 -19.26
C GLY A 115 -10.71 -24.71 -19.64
N HIS A 116 -9.91 -24.22 -18.68
CA HIS A 116 -8.50 -23.95 -18.94
C HIS A 116 -7.66 -24.34 -17.72
N LEU A 117 -7.19 -25.60 -17.68
CA LEU A 117 -5.87 -26.01 -17.16
C LEU A 117 -5.77 -27.56 -17.10
N ALA A 118 -5.80 -28.19 -18.27
CA ALA A 118 -5.22 -29.52 -18.46
C ALA A 118 -3.89 -29.35 -19.22
N ALA A 119 -2.87 -28.80 -18.58
CA ALA A 119 -1.51 -28.86 -19.11
C ALA A 119 -0.49 -28.67 -18.00
N ASN A 120 0.42 -29.64 -17.89
CA ASN A 120 1.66 -29.59 -17.11
C ASN A 120 2.40 -28.27 -17.35
N ILE A 121 2.28 -27.31 -16.43
CA ILE A 121 3.12 -26.12 -16.39
C ILE A 121 3.92 -26.18 -15.10
N SER A 122 5.25 -26.13 -15.24
CA SER A 122 6.21 -25.98 -14.16
C SER A 122 5.81 -24.78 -13.29
N VAL A 123 5.20 -25.08 -12.14
CA VAL A 123 4.55 -24.18 -11.18
C VAL A 123 5.39 -22.96 -10.74
N PRO A 124 6.74 -22.99 -10.67
CA PRO A 124 7.51 -21.83 -10.18
C PRO A 124 7.50 -20.63 -11.12
N SER A 125 7.60 -20.85 -12.44
CA SER A 125 7.73 -19.77 -13.43
C SER A 125 6.41 -19.05 -13.68
N PHE A 126 5.31 -19.81 -13.70
CA PHE A 126 3.97 -19.28 -13.91
C PHE A 126 3.49 -18.45 -12.73
N ALA A 127 3.71 -18.94 -11.50
CA ALA A 127 3.38 -18.20 -10.28
C ALA A 127 4.16 -16.88 -10.16
N GLN A 128 5.43 -16.87 -10.59
CA GLN A 128 6.25 -15.66 -10.59
C GLN A 128 5.77 -14.64 -11.63
N THR A 129 5.39 -15.09 -12.83
CA THR A 129 4.86 -14.23 -13.89
C THR A 129 3.51 -13.62 -13.49
N LEU A 130 2.63 -14.40 -12.87
CA LEU A 130 1.34 -13.92 -12.35
C LEU A 130 1.52 -12.92 -11.21
N PHE A 131 2.45 -13.20 -10.29
CA PHE A 131 2.79 -12.27 -9.21
C PHE A 131 3.26 -10.91 -9.77
N GLU A 132 4.15 -10.92 -10.77
CA GLU A 132 4.64 -9.70 -11.41
C GLU A 132 3.53 -8.92 -12.13
N GLN A 133 2.63 -9.62 -12.84
CA GLN A 133 1.49 -9.02 -13.51
C GLN A 133 0.52 -8.38 -12.51
N ARG A 134 0.17 -9.08 -11.43
CA ARG A 134 -0.75 -8.55 -10.42
C ARG A 134 -0.13 -7.41 -9.63
N LEU A 135 1.18 -7.47 -9.34
CA LEU A 135 1.90 -6.35 -8.74
C LEU A 135 1.93 -5.13 -9.66
N ALA A 136 2.07 -5.34 -10.98
CA ALA A 136 2.00 -4.27 -11.98
C ALA A 136 0.61 -3.62 -12.01
N ALA A 137 -0.47 -4.41 -12.02
CA ALA A 137 -1.85 -3.92 -11.96
C ALA A 137 -2.12 -3.10 -10.69
N LEU A 138 -1.71 -3.60 -9.52
CA LEU A 138 -1.81 -2.86 -8.26
C LEU A 138 -1.01 -1.55 -8.30
N SER A 139 0.15 -1.56 -8.94
CA SER A 139 0.98 -0.36 -9.10
C SER A 139 0.35 0.67 -10.03
N GLU A 140 -0.30 0.23 -11.11
CA GLU A 140 -1.05 1.09 -12.03
C GLU A 140 -2.24 1.74 -11.32
N GLN A 141 -3.07 0.93 -10.64
CA GLN A 141 -4.20 1.43 -9.85
C GLN A 141 -3.76 2.45 -8.80
N LEU A 142 -2.65 2.21 -8.10
CA LEU A 142 -2.12 3.16 -7.12
C LEU A 142 -1.67 4.46 -7.77
N ASN A 143 -1.15 4.42 -9.00
CA ASN A 143 -0.78 5.61 -9.75
C ASN A 143 -2.02 6.39 -10.19
N ASP A 144 -3.07 5.72 -10.63
CA ASP A 144 -4.34 6.33 -10.99
C ASP A 144 -5.03 6.99 -9.79
N GLU A 145 -5.00 6.34 -8.62
CA GLU A 145 -5.47 6.98 -7.37
C GLU A 145 -4.66 8.23 -7.01
N ARG A 146 -3.36 8.24 -7.32
CA ARG A 146 -2.51 9.42 -7.07
C ARG A 146 -2.78 10.55 -8.06
N THR A 147 -3.00 10.26 -9.34
CA THR A 147 -3.32 11.28 -10.35
C THR A 147 -4.69 11.89 -10.09
N THR A 148 -5.70 11.05 -9.81
CA THR A 148 -7.05 11.51 -9.45
C THR A 148 -7.06 12.37 -8.18
N ARG A 149 -6.30 11.99 -7.13
CA ARG A 149 -6.15 12.83 -5.92
C ARG A 149 -5.46 14.16 -6.21
N LYS A 150 -4.47 14.21 -7.10
CA LYS A 150 -3.83 15.47 -7.52
C LYS A 150 -4.80 16.37 -8.27
N HIS A 151 -5.58 15.82 -9.20
CA HIS A 151 -6.59 16.56 -9.94
C HIS A 151 -7.70 17.12 -9.02
N ARG A 152 -8.17 16.33 -8.05
CA ARG A 152 -9.13 16.82 -7.04
C ARG A 152 -8.56 17.94 -6.17
N LYS A 153 -7.27 17.91 -5.87
CA LYS A 153 -6.61 18.94 -5.06
C LYS A 153 -6.46 20.27 -5.80
N LEU A 154 -6.20 20.22 -7.11
CA LEU A 154 -6.15 21.41 -7.97
C LEU A 154 -7.54 22.07 -8.13
N HIS A 155 -8.61 21.28 -8.17
CA HIS A 155 -9.98 21.82 -8.21
C HIS A 155 -10.41 22.48 -6.90
N PHE A 156 -9.87 22.05 -5.75
CA PHE A 156 -10.19 22.67 -4.47
C PHE A 156 -9.42 23.98 -4.22
N GLU A 157 -8.23 24.14 -4.82
CA GLU A 157 -7.43 25.36 -4.71
C GLU A 157 -7.93 26.48 -5.65
N SER A 158 -8.72 26.16 -6.68
CA SER A 158 -9.32 27.18 -7.58
C SER A 158 -10.59 27.85 -7.02
N ASP A 159 -11.26 27.24 -6.04
CA ASP A 159 -12.51 27.77 -5.49
C ASP A 159 -12.31 28.68 -4.26
N THR A 160 -11.10 28.76 -3.71
CA THR A 160 -10.79 29.55 -2.52
C THR A 160 -10.31 30.98 -2.77
N ASP A 161 -10.09 31.38 -4.03
CA ASP A 161 -9.54 32.71 -4.38
C ASP A 161 -10.61 33.77 -4.74
N ASN A 162 -11.91 33.51 -4.52
CA ASN A 162 -12.98 34.43 -4.95
C ASN A 162 -13.87 35.00 -3.84
N HIS A 163 -13.30 35.26 -2.66
CA HIS A 163 -13.90 36.15 -1.66
C HIS A 163 -13.01 37.36 -1.41
N GLN A 164 -13.11 38.35 -2.31
CA GLN A 164 -12.80 39.75 -2.01
C GLN A 164 -13.72 40.19 -0.87
N VAL A 165 -13.17 40.23 0.35
CA VAL A 165 -13.78 40.93 1.48
C VAL A 165 -13.52 42.42 1.25
N GLU A 166 -14.58 43.18 0.95
CA GLU A 166 -14.53 44.64 0.91
C GLU A 166 -14.08 45.18 2.28
N PRO A 167 -13.15 46.16 2.33
CA PRO A 167 -12.79 46.80 3.59
C PRO A 167 -13.88 47.81 3.98
N ASP A 168 -14.59 47.49 5.05
CA ASP A 168 -15.54 48.40 5.72
C ASP A 168 -14.79 49.61 6.29
N MET A 169 -15.00 50.77 5.66
CA MET A 169 -14.48 52.07 6.10
C MET A 169 -15.56 52.77 6.92
N SER A 170 -15.48 52.67 8.24
CA SER A 170 -16.21 53.54 9.16
C SER A 170 -15.25 54.48 9.89
N PRO A 171 -15.56 55.80 9.98
CA PRO A 171 -14.64 56.80 10.50
C PRO A 171 -14.67 56.85 12.04
N ALA A 172 -13.51 57.19 12.61
CA ALA A 172 -13.35 57.45 14.03
C ALA A 172 -14.04 58.77 14.44
N THR A 173 -14.76 58.72 15.56
CA THR A 173 -15.10 59.86 16.42
C THR A 173 -14.86 59.48 17.86
#